data_AF-A0A326GS45-F1
#
_entry.id   AF-A0A326GS45-F1
#
_cell.length_a   1.000
_cell.length_b   1.000
_cell.length_c   1.000
_cell.angle_alpha   90.00
_cell.angle_beta   90.00
_cell.angle_gamma   90.00
#
_symmetry.space_group_name_H-M   'P 1'
#
loop_
_entity.id
_entity.type
_entity.pdbx_description
1 polymer ?
#
loop_
_entity_poly.entity_id
_entity_poly.type
_entity_poly.pdbx_seq_one_letter_code
_entity_poly.pdbx_strand_id
1 'polypeptide(L)'
;MDFDLDAALRRVADDEHPGLSTIDAAVFNRVRANRTSARTGIGAVAFAAVGAIVLGTMTAGPAASPASAAPIDPFGVAGPLAPSTLLLTER
;
A
#
# COMPACT_ATOMS: atom_id res chain seq x y z
N MET A 1 15.83 -48.78 27.38
CA MET A 1 16.88 -48.04 26.67
C MET A 1 16.66 -46.59 27.04
N ASP A 2 17.34 -46.10 28.08
CA ASP A 2 17.33 -44.68 28.43
C ASP A 2 18.21 -43.95 27.42
N PHE A 3 17.62 -43.02 26.69
CA PHE A 3 18.35 -42.17 25.75
C PHE A 3 18.89 -40.97 26.53
N ASP A 4 20.20 -40.92 26.71
CA ASP A 4 20.87 -39.79 27.35
C ASP A 4 20.86 -38.57 26.39
N LEU A 5 19.83 -37.75 26.56
CA LEU A 5 19.60 -36.55 25.75
C LEU A 5 20.76 -35.55 25.88
N ASP A 6 21.37 -35.46 27.05
CA ASP A 6 22.47 -34.52 27.31
C ASP A 6 23.73 -34.93 26.54
N ALA A 7 24.02 -36.24 26.48
CA ALA A 7 25.10 -36.77 25.67
C ALA A 7 24.86 -36.56 24.16
N ALA A 8 23.62 -36.73 23.71
CA ALA A 8 23.24 -36.49 22.31
C ALA A 8 23.36 -35.00 21.93
N LEU A 9 22.88 -34.10 22.79
CA LEU A 9 22.98 -32.65 22.56
C LEU A 9 24.41 -32.16 22.59
N ARG A 10 25.26 -32.70 23.49
CA ARG A 10 26.69 -32.35 23.54
C ARG A 10 27.42 -32.76 22.26
N ARG A 11 27.10 -33.94 21.73
CA ARG A 11 27.64 -34.40 20.44
C ARG A 11 27.24 -33.51 19.27
N VAL A 12 26.00 -33.03 19.24
CA VAL A 12 25.54 -32.09 18.20
C VAL A 12 26.20 -30.73 18.36
N ALA A 13 26.44 -30.27 19.60
CA ALA A 13 27.12 -29.02 19.85
C ALA A 13 28.59 -29.02 19.40
N ASP A 14 29.27 -30.17 19.50
CA ASP A 14 30.66 -30.33 19.06
C ASP A 14 30.79 -30.60 17.55
N ASP A 15 29.70 -30.96 16.85
CA ASP A 15 29.70 -31.25 15.42
C ASP A 15 29.46 -29.97 14.61
N GLU A 16 30.52 -29.17 14.44
CA GLU A 16 30.46 -27.96 13.64
C GLU A 16 30.36 -28.30 12.14
N HIS A 17 29.19 -28.03 11.55
CA HIS A 17 28.95 -28.35 10.15
C HIS A 17 29.75 -27.41 9.23
N PRO A 18 30.61 -27.93 8.32
CA PRO A 18 31.53 -27.12 7.52
C PRO A 18 30.83 -26.09 6.61
N GLY A 19 29.56 -26.33 6.27
CA GLY A 19 28.75 -25.39 5.50
C GLY A 19 28.44 -24.08 6.23
N LEU A 20 28.36 -24.09 7.57
CA LEU A 20 28.02 -22.91 8.37
C LEU A 20 29.03 -21.78 8.19
N SER A 21 30.33 -22.12 8.12
CA SER A 21 31.43 -21.17 7.91
C SER A 21 31.30 -20.34 6.62
N THR A 22 30.57 -20.87 5.63
CA THR A 22 30.40 -20.23 4.32
C THR A 22 29.09 -19.43 4.20
N ILE A 23 28.15 -19.59 5.14
CA ILE A 23 26.83 -18.96 5.09
C ILE A 23 26.95 -17.44 5.12
N ASP A 24 27.78 -16.88 6.01
CA ASP A 24 27.96 -15.43 6.11
C ASP A 24 28.45 -14.83 4.80
N ALA A 25 29.47 -15.46 4.19
CA ALA A 25 30.00 -15.04 2.90
C ALA A 25 28.93 -15.13 1.79
N ALA A 26 28.13 -16.20 1.77
CA ALA A 26 27.05 -16.38 0.81
C ALA A 26 25.94 -15.32 0.98
N VAL A 27 25.55 -15.01 2.21
CA VAL A 27 24.55 -13.98 2.54
C VAL A 27 25.06 -12.60 2.15
N PHE A 28 26.28 -12.23 2.53
CA PHE A 28 26.84 -10.92 2.16
C PHE A 28 26.99 -10.77 0.65
N ASN A 29 27.39 -11.83 -0.06
CA ASN A 29 27.46 -11.83 -1.51
C ASN A 29 26.06 -11.64 -2.13
N ARG A 30 25.04 -12.34 -1.61
CA ARG A 30 23.64 -12.20 -2.04
C ARG A 30 23.13 -10.77 -1.83
N VAL A 31 23.36 -10.17 -0.66
CA VAL A 31 22.93 -8.80 -0.35
C VAL A 31 23.60 -7.79 -1.28
N ARG A 32 24.90 -7.98 -1.56
CA ARG A 32 25.65 -7.11 -2.46
C ARG A 32 25.14 -7.21 -3.89
N ALA A 33 24.89 -8.42 -4.39
CA ALA A 33 24.29 -8.65 -5.70
C ALA A 33 22.90 -7.99 -5.80
N ASN A 34 22.06 -8.14 -4.76
CA ASN A 34 20.72 -7.55 -4.73
C ASN A 34 20.76 -6.01 -4.72
N ARG A 35 21.68 -5.39 -3.98
CA ARG A 35 21.86 -3.92 -4.00
C ARG A 35 22.29 -3.42 -5.38
N THR A 36 23.15 -4.15 -6.09
CA THR A 36 23.58 -3.77 -7.43
C THR A 36 22.40 -3.80 -8.40
N SER A 37 21.58 -4.86 -8.36
CA SER A 37 20.34 -4.94 -9.16
C SER A 37 19.33 -3.85 -8.80
N ALA A 38 19.17 -3.53 -7.50
CA ALA A 38 18.29 -2.46 -7.05
C ALA A 38 18.75 -1.07 -7.52
N ARG A 39 20.06 -0.81 -7.55
CA ARG A 39 20.62 0.45 -8.07
C ARG A 39 20.33 0.65 -9.56
N THR A 40 20.40 -0.42 -10.36
CA THR A 40 19.98 -0.37 -11.77
C THR A 40 18.49 -0.06 -11.90
N GLY A 41 17.66 -0.60 -11.00
CA GLY A 41 16.22 -0.34 -10.98
C GLY A 41 15.82 1.09 -10.55
N ILE A 42 16.51 1.68 -9.58
CA ILE A 42 16.18 3.04 -9.07
C ILE A 42 16.31 4.09 -10.17
N GLY A 43 17.35 4.02 -11.01
CA GLY A 43 17.50 4.92 -12.15
C GLY A 43 16.32 4.82 -13.12
N ALA A 44 15.93 3.59 -13.49
CA ALA A 44 14.81 3.35 -14.39
C ALA A 44 13.46 3.82 -13.80
N VAL A 45 13.22 3.59 -12.50
CA VAL A 45 12.02 4.06 -11.80
C VAL A 45 11.97 5.59 -11.74
N ALA A 46 13.09 6.25 -11.47
CA ALA A 46 13.17 7.71 -11.47
C ALA A 46 12.87 8.30 -12.85
N PHE A 47 13.44 7.73 -13.92
CA PHE A 47 13.14 8.14 -15.29
C PHE A 47 11.67 7.91 -15.66
N ALA A 48 11.09 6.77 -15.25
CA ALA A 48 9.67 6.49 -15.48
C ALA A 48 8.76 7.48 -14.74
N ALA A 49 9.09 7.84 -13.49
CA ALA A 49 8.34 8.81 -12.72
C ALA A 49 8.37 10.21 -13.37
N VAL A 50 9.55 10.66 -13.80
CA VAL A 50 9.69 11.95 -14.51
C VAL A 50 8.93 11.92 -15.84
N GLY A 51 9.05 10.84 -16.61
CA GLY A 51 8.33 10.68 -17.88
C GLY A 51 6.81 10.68 -17.70
N ALA A 52 6.30 10.02 -16.67
CA ALA A 52 4.88 10.00 -16.35
C ALA A 52 4.34 11.39 -15.96
N ILE A 53 5.12 12.18 -15.20
CA ILE A 53 4.75 13.56 -14.85
C ILE A 53 4.68 14.43 -16.12
N VAL A 54 5.69 14.36 -16.99
CA VAL A 54 5.72 15.16 -18.23
C VAL A 54 4.59 14.76 -19.18
N LEU A 55 4.33 13.46 -19.34
CA LEU A 55 3.23 12.98 -20.17
C LEU A 55 1.86 13.37 -19.58
N GLY A 56 1.73 13.33 -18.25
CA GLY A 56 0.54 13.78 -17.53
C GLY A 56 0.25 15.27 -17.73
N THR A 57 1.27 16.13 -17.69
CA THR A 57 1.07 17.58 -17.90
C THR A 57 0.75 17.94 -19.36
N MET A 58 1.27 17.18 -20.33
CA MET A 58 0.93 17.38 -21.74
C MET A 58 -0.48 16.92 -22.10
N THR A 59 -1.00 15.89 -21.43
CA THR A 59 -2.31 15.28 -21.73
C THR A 59 -3.46 15.86 -20.90
N ALA A 60 -3.15 16.55 -19.79
CA ALA A 60 -4.12 17.34 -19.04
C ALA A 60 -4.54 18.56 -19.88
N GLY A 61 -5.56 18.40 -20.72
CA GLY A 61 -6.22 19.50 -21.39
C GLY A 61 -6.75 20.55 -20.40
N PRO A 62 -7.35 21.66 -20.90
CA PRO A 62 -7.88 22.72 -20.04
C PRO A 62 -8.75 22.11 -18.94
N ALA A 63 -8.48 22.46 -17.68
CA ALA A 63 -9.26 22.00 -16.55
C ALA A 63 -10.75 22.25 -16.84
N ALA A 64 -11.51 21.17 -17.04
CA ALA A 64 -12.93 21.27 -17.31
C ALA A 64 -13.57 22.09 -16.18
N SER A 65 -14.39 23.07 -16.54
CA SER A 65 -15.09 23.90 -15.55
C SER A 65 -15.82 23.00 -14.56
N PRO A 66 -15.78 23.31 -13.24
CA PRO A 66 -16.48 22.51 -12.25
C PRO A 66 -17.95 22.40 -12.66
N ALA A 67 -18.44 21.17 -12.77
CA ALA A 67 -19.84 20.92 -13.09
C ALA A 67 -20.70 21.53 -11.97
N SER A 68 -21.43 22.60 -12.28
CA SER A 68 -22.40 23.20 -11.37
C SER A 68 -23.61 22.26 -11.31
N ALA A 69 -23.75 21.53 -10.21
CA ALA A 69 -24.96 20.74 -9.96
C ALA A 69 -26.12 21.68 -9.67
N ALA A 70 -27.22 21.55 -10.42
CA ALA A 70 -28.44 22.32 -10.15
C ALA A 70 -28.97 21.99 -8.74
N PRO A 71 -29.41 22.99 -7.95
CA PRO A 71 -30.01 22.74 -6.65
C PRO A 71 -31.27 21.89 -6.84
N ILE A 72 -31.24 20.67 -6.30
CA ILE A 72 -32.46 19.87 -6.13
C ILE A 72 -33.16 20.48 -4.92
N ASP A 73 -34.28 21.17 -5.15
CA ASP A 73 -35.21 21.59 -4.09
C ASP A 73 -36.26 20.47 -3.93
N PRO A 74 -36.08 19.54 -2.98
CA PRO A 74 -36.99 18.40 -2.80
C PRO A 74 -38.39 18.79 -2.30
N PHE A 75 -38.62 20.06 -1.97
CA PHE A 75 -39.87 20.54 -1.37
C PHE A 75 -40.52 21.69 -2.15
N GLY A 76 -40.27 21.78 -3.46
CA GLY A 76 -40.69 22.88 -4.32
C GLY A 76 -42.09 23.46 -4.01
N VAL A 77 -42.19 24.79 -4.12
CA VAL A 77 -43.38 25.67 -3.89
C VAL A 77 -44.43 25.04 -2.98
N ALA A 78 -44.34 25.35 -1.68
CA ALA A 78 -45.28 24.93 -0.63
C ALA A 78 -46.75 25.11 -1.07
N GLY A 79 -47.32 24.05 -1.66
CA GLY A 79 -48.75 23.92 -1.89
C GLY A 79 -49.46 23.86 -0.54
N PRO A 80 -50.70 24.36 -0.46
CA PRO A 80 -51.39 24.55 0.81
C PRO A 80 -51.45 23.20 1.54
N LEU A 81 -50.77 23.14 2.67
CA LEU A 81 -50.64 21.94 3.49
C LEU A 81 -52.03 21.37 3.80
N ALA A 82 -52.16 20.05 3.74
CA ALA A 82 -53.42 19.37 3.98
C ALA A 82 -54.00 19.73 5.37
N PRO A 83 -55.33 19.85 5.53
CA PRO A 83 -55.98 20.37 6.75
C PRO A 83 -55.66 19.59 8.03
N SER A 84 -55.02 18.42 7.95
CA SER A 84 -54.50 17.67 9.09
C SER A 84 -53.31 18.32 9.79
N THR A 85 -52.59 19.26 9.16
CA THR A 85 -51.50 20.00 9.82
C THR A 85 -51.98 21.11 10.77
N LEU A 86 -53.24 21.55 10.66
CA LEU A 86 -53.82 22.52 11.61
C LEU A 86 -54.14 21.89 12.97
N LEU A 87 -54.49 20.60 13.02
CA LEU A 87 -54.79 19.90 14.28
C LEU A 87 -53.56 19.62 15.15
N LEU A 88 -52.34 19.68 14.58
CA LEU A 88 -51.11 19.56 15.34
C LEU A 88 -50.68 20.87 16.02
N THR A 89 -51.25 22.02 15.62
CA THR A 89 -50.85 23.32 16.15
C THR A 89 -51.72 23.81 17.32
N GLU A 90 -52.82 23.12 17.62
CA GLU A 90 -53.81 23.52 18.64
C GLU A 90 -53.65 22.78 20.00
N ARG A 91 -52.41 22.38 20.34
CA ARG A 91 -52.05 21.88 21.67
C ARG A 91 -50.83 22.61 22.20
#